data_AF-A0A2A5BA79-F1
#
_entry.id   AF-A0A2A5BA79-F1
#
_cell.length_a   1.000
_cell.length_b   1.000
_cell.length_c   1.000
_cell.angle_alpha   90.00
_cell.angle_beta   90.00
_cell.angle_gamma   90.00
#
_symmetry.space_group_name_H-M   'P 1'
#
loop_
_entity.id
_entity.type
_entity.pdbx_description
1 polymer ?
#
loop_
_entity_poly.entity_id
_entity_poly.type
_entity_poly.pdbx_seq_one_letter_code
_entity_poly.pdbx_strand_id
1 'polypeptide(L)'
;MKQLSIIFLIVISTSTYTKGQFVFEKKEIKDTAFTIPMFNVSYAYQWAASDMANRFGSNHSVGGSFLVKTKKNWLYGFKGNFIWGGEVVEPDVLTNIRTSDGSVIDNEGRLTDVYLGQRGSSFFLIGGRMVNKLAPNKNSGFLFYGGIGMLQHKISIKFQDDVASLTDELKKGYDRYSLGYALNGFVGYLYMSKNRLLNFFGGFDYTHAWTKSLRKYNYDTQETDTKLNTNILYGVRVGWILRLNKRQSQEYYYY
;
A
#
# COMPACT_ATOMS: atom_id res chain seq x y z
N MET A 1 74.62 24.67 11.48
CA MET A 1 73.29 24.02 11.63
C MET A 1 72.34 24.46 10.50
N LYS A 2 72.66 24.09 9.25
CA LYS A 2 71.98 24.57 8.03
C LYS A 2 71.71 23.45 7.01
N GLN A 3 71.70 22.17 7.44
CA GLN A 3 71.53 21.04 6.53
C GLN A 3 70.39 20.08 6.87
N LEU A 4 69.59 20.34 7.91
CA LEU A 4 68.48 19.45 8.28
C LEU A 4 67.09 19.90 7.80
N SER A 5 66.95 21.11 7.22
CA SER A 5 65.64 21.66 6.82
C SER A 5 65.28 21.42 5.34
N ILE A 6 66.19 20.88 4.53
CA ILE A 6 65.96 20.64 3.09
C ILE A 6 65.36 19.24 2.83
N ILE A 7 65.54 18.29 3.76
CA ILE A 7 65.03 16.91 3.60
C ILE A 7 63.52 16.82 3.91
N PHE A 8 62.98 17.73 4.72
CA PHE A 8 61.55 17.76 5.04
C PHE A 8 60.67 18.37 3.93
N LEU A 9 61.26 19.07 2.97
CA LEU A 9 60.55 19.71 1.84
C LEU A 9 60.42 18.81 0.60
N ILE A 10 61.22 17.74 0.49
CA ILE A 10 61.17 16.81 -0.65
C ILE A 10 60.19 15.65 -0.40
N VAL A 11 59.83 15.38 0.86
CA VAL A 11 58.84 14.35 1.23
C VAL A 11 57.39 14.85 1.11
N ILE A 12 57.16 16.17 1.06
CA ILE A 12 55.83 16.77 0.92
C ILE A 12 55.48 17.04 -0.56
N SER A 13 56.46 17.05 -1.47
CA SER A 13 56.23 17.29 -2.91
C SER A 13 55.97 16.02 -3.73
N THR A 14 56.01 14.82 -3.14
CA THR A 14 55.78 13.55 -3.86
C THR A 14 54.44 12.89 -3.55
N SER A 15 53.61 13.47 -2.67
CA SER A 15 52.26 12.95 -2.36
C SER A 15 51.16 13.38 -3.34
N THR A 16 51.48 14.03 -4.46
CA THR A 16 50.48 14.53 -5.43
C THR A 16 50.38 13.75 -6.73
N TYR A 17 51.05 12.61 -6.89
CA TYR A 17 51.05 11.87 -8.16
C TYR A 17 50.61 10.41 -8.05
N THR A 18 49.52 10.13 -7.34
CA THR A 18 48.77 8.87 -7.51
C THR A 18 47.30 9.05 -7.13
N LYS A 19 46.61 9.97 -7.81
CA LYS A 19 45.17 9.75 -8.04
C LYS A 19 45.05 8.73 -9.17
N GLY A 20 45.17 7.45 -8.81
CA GLY A 20 44.77 6.36 -9.69
C GLY A 20 43.29 6.52 -10.02
N GLN A 21 43.00 7.19 -11.13
CA GLN A 21 41.70 7.21 -11.75
C GLN A 21 41.47 5.84 -12.38
N PHE A 22 41.09 4.85 -11.56
CA PHE A 22 40.19 3.81 -12.04
C PHE A 22 38.80 4.45 -12.17
N VAL A 23 38.66 5.33 -13.16
CA VAL A 23 37.34 5.68 -13.67
C VAL A 23 36.93 4.44 -14.47
N PHE A 24 36.22 3.52 -13.82
CA PHE A 24 35.34 2.62 -14.55
C PHE A 24 34.33 3.53 -15.25
N GLU A 25 34.59 3.82 -16.53
CA GLU A 25 33.60 4.46 -17.39
C GLU A 25 32.40 3.52 -17.42
N LYS A 26 31.41 3.79 -16.56
CA LYS A 26 30.11 3.14 -16.62
C LYS A 26 29.49 3.56 -17.94
N LYS A 27 29.69 2.75 -18.98
CA LYS A 27 29.03 2.89 -20.28
C LYS A 27 27.56 3.23 -20.04
N GLU A 28 27.12 4.39 -20.55
CA GLU A 28 25.76 4.86 -20.36
C GLU A 28 24.80 3.79 -20.85
N ILE A 29 24.01 3.22 -19.93
CA ILE A 29 22.90 2.35 -20.29
C ILE A 29 21.95 3.23 -21.13
N LYS A 30 21.88 2.94 -22.44
CA LYS A 30 21.09 3.70 -23.42
C LYS A 30 19.65 3.83 -22.92
N ASP A 31 19.30 5.05 -22.50
CA ASP A 31 18.03 5.31 -21.85
C ASP A 31 16.90 5.23 -22.89
N THR A 32 16.19 4.12 -22.89
CA THR A 32 15.08 3.83 -23.80
C THR A 32 13.85 3.43 -23.01
N ALA A 33 12.68 3.86 -23.48
CA ALA A 33 11.41 3.47 -22.87
C ALA A 33 11.07 2.04 -23.30
N PHE A 34 10.79 1.17 -22.33
CA PHE A 34 10.50 -0.24 -22.57
C PHE A 34 9.05 -0.59 -22.26
N THR A 35 8.60 -1.72 -22.83
CA THR A 35 7.46 -2.44 -22.28
C THR A 35 7.95 -3.24 -21.08
N ILE A 36 7.37 -3.01 -19.91
CA ILE A 36 7.81 -3.57 -18.64
C ILE A 36 6.58 -4.16 -17.93
N PRO A 37 6.41 -5.49 -17.94
CA PRO A 37 5.53 -6.19 -17.01
C PRO A 37 6.14 -6.15 -15.61
N MET A 38 5.32 -5.90 -14.59
CA MET A 38 5.77 -5.64 -13.23
C MET A 38 4.81 -6.24 -12.21
N PHE A 39 5.38 -6.88 -11.19
CA PHE A 39 4.68 -7.15 -9.94
C PHE A 39 5.06 -6.10 -8.92
N ASN A 40 4.07 -5.61 -8.19
CA ASN A 40 4.31 -4.66 -7.12
C ASN A 40 3.73 -5.19 -5.81
N VAL A 41 4.45 -4.92 -4.73
CA VAL A 41 3.97 -5.09 -3.36
C VAL A 41 3.99 -3.71 -2.72
N SER A 42 2.92 -3.35 -2.01
CA SER A 42 2.73 -2.01 -1.49
C SER A 42 2.11 -2.02 -0.11
N TYR A 43 2.36 -0.95 0.62
CA TYR A 43 1.77 -0.63 1.90
C TYR A 43 1.14 0.77 1.82
N ALA A 44 0.02 0.96 2.49
CA ALA A 44 -0.60 2.25 2.65
C ALA A 44 -1.14 2.43 4.06
N TYR A 45 -1.11 3.68 4.52
CA TYR A 45 -1.88 4.14 5.66
C TYR A 45 -3.00 5.02 5.14
N GLN A 46 -4.24 4.72 5.53
CA GLN A 46 -5.43 5.33 4.97
C GLN A 46 -6.31 5.92 6.06
N TRP A 47 -6.89 7.08 5.77
CA TRP A 47 -7.92 7.72 6.55
C TRP A 47 -9.30 7.46 5.93
N ALA A 48 -10.30 7.34 6.79
CA ALA A 48 -11.69 7.19 6.40
C ALA A 48 -12.36 8.57 6.23
N ALA A 49 -13.35 8.63 5.34
CA ALA A 49 -14.25 9.77 5.19
C ALA A 49 -15.66 9.30 4.79
N SER A 50 -16.64 10.21 4.86
CA SER A 50 -18.06 9.93 4.59
C SER A 50 -18.59 8.83 5.55
N ASP A 51 -19.53 7.99 5.14
CA ASP A 51 -20.11 6.91 5.96
C ASP A 51 -19.06 5.88 6.45
N MET A 52 -17.85 5.85 5.88
CA MET A 52 -16.76 5.01 6.40
C MET A 52 -16.22 5.59 7.72
N ALA A 53 -16.09 6.92 7.84
CA ALA A 53 -15.54 7.58 9.02
C ALA A 53 -16.46 7.50 10.24
N ASN A 54 -17.77 7.32 10.01
CA ASN A 54 -18.74 7.11 11.08
C ASN A 54 -18.60 5.72 11.74
N ARG A 55 -17.81 4.81 11.15
CA ARG A 55 -17.69 3.42 11.59
C ARG A 55 -16.27 3.00 11.89
N PHE A 56 -15.31 3.52 11.12
CA PHE A 56 -13.92 3.15 11.23
C PHE A 56 -13.02 4.39 11.23
N GLY A 57 -12.03 4.37 12.11
CA GLY A 57 -10.90 5.29 12.09
C GLY A 57 -9.89 4.97 10.98
N SER A 58 -8.68 5.51 11.12
CA SER A 58 -7.58 5.25 10.19
C SER A 58 -7.16 3.78 10.18
N ASN A 59 -6.83 3.25 9.01
CA ASN A 59 -6.46 1.86 8.82
C ASN A 59 -5.16 1.68 8.05
N HIS A 60 -4.70 0.44 8.02
CA HIS A 60 -3.55 0.00 7.24
C HIS A 60 -4.02 -0.84 6.06
N SER A 61 -3.28 -0.76 4.97
CA SER A 61 -3.53 -1.54 3.77
C SER A 61 -2.23 -2.10 3.21
N VAL A 62 -2.27 -3.37 2.80
CA VAL A 62 -1.21 -4.04 2.04
C VAL A 62 -1.81 -4.45 0.72
N GLY A 63 -1.07 -4.26 -0.36
CA GLY A 63 -1.59 -4.50 -1.70
C GLY A 63 -0.56 -5.13 -2.63
N GLY A 64 -1.06 -5.99 -3.51
CA GLY A 64 -0.34 -6.54 -4.64
C GLY A 64 -0.93 -6.04 -5.95
N SER A 65 -0.10 -5.84 -6.96
CA SER A 65 -0.60 -5.51 -8.30
C SER A 65 0.27 -6.10 -9.39
N PHE A 66 -0.35 -6.40 -10.52
CA PHE A 66 0.34 -6.66 -11.78
C PHE A 66 0.07 -5.51 -12.74
N LEU A 67 1.12 -4.92 -13.29
CA LEU A 67 1.06 -3.79 -14.21
C LEU A 67 1.91 -4.05 -15.45
N VAL A 68 1.40 -3.66 -16.61
CA VAL A 68 2.17 -3.59 -17.85
C VAL A 68 2.34 -2.14 -18.24
N LYS A 69 3.57 -1.63 -18.11
CA LYS A 69 3.97 -0.34 -18.66
C LYS A 69 4.37 -0.53 -20.11
N THR A 70 3.90 0.31 -21.02
CA THR A 70 4.28 0.29 -22.45
C THR A 70 5.45 1.24 -22.74
N LYS A 71 6.05 1.13 -23.95
CA LYS A 71 7.06 2.08 -24.45
C LYS A 71 6.53 3.53 -24.52
N LYS A 72 5.23 3.70 -24.70
CA LYS A 72 4.54 5.02 -24.69
C LYS A 72 4.16 5.49 -23.28
N ASN A 73 4.60 4.77 -22.25
CA ASN A 73 4.36 5.03 -20.82
C ASN A 73 2.90 4.92 -20.38
N TRP A 74 2.04 4.27 -21.16
CA TRP A 74 0.74 3.81 -20.66
C TRP A 74 0.91 2.64 -19.70
N LEU A 75 0.07 2.57 -18.68
CA LEU A 75 0.02 1.49 -17.70
C LEU A 75 -1.38 0.90 -17.65
N TYR A 76 -1.45 -0.43 -17.61
CA TYR A 76 -2.69 -1.16 -17.44
C TYR A 76 -2.43 -2.38 -16.56
N GLY A 77 -3.45 -2.82 -15.84
CA GLY A 77 -3.36 -4.06 -15.06
C GLY A 77 -4.43 -4.14 -13.99
N PHE A 78 -4.10 -4.83 -12.91
CA PHE A 78 -5.01 -5.01 -11.79
C PHE A 78 -4.27 -4.85 -10.47
N LYS A 79 -5.00 -4.44 -9.42
CA LYS A 79 -4.50 -4.39 -8.05
C LYS A 79 -5.50 -4.99 -7.08
N GLY A 80 -4.99 -5.66 -6.07
CA GLY A 80 -5.75 -6.16 -4.93
C GLY A 80 -5.16 -5.61 -3.64
N ASN A 81 -6.01 -5.27 -2.67
CA ASN A 81 -5.59 -4.81 -1.37
C ASN A 81 -6.32 -5.55 -0.25
N PHE A 82 -5.63 -5.73 0.86
CA PHE A 82 -6.18 -6.14 2.14
C PHE A 82 -6.08 -4.97 3.13
N ILE A 83 -7.12 -4.76 3.93
CA ILE A 83 -7.29 -3.65 4.87
C ILE A 83 -7.44 -4.23 6.28
N TRP A 84 -6.76 -3.65 7.26
CA TRP A 84 -6.89 -3.99 8.68
C TRP A 84 -6.58 -2.80 9.60
N GLY A 85 -6.85 -2.95 10.89
CA GLY A 85 -6.66 -1.88 11.87
C GLY A 85 -7.97 -1.14 12.04
N GLY A 86 -7.99 0.19 11.99
CA GLY A 86 -9.23 0.97 12.04
C GLY A 86 -9.99 0.79 13.33
N GLU A 87 -9.79 1.70 14.29
CA GLU A 87 -10.60 1.75 15.49
C GLU A 87 -12.09 1.83 15.12
N VAL A 88 -12.90 0.96 15.72
CA VAL A 88 -14.34 0.95 15.47
C VAL A 88 -14.96 2.03 16.33
N VAL A 89 -15.40 3.10 15.67
CA VAL A 89 -16.05 4.26 16.29
C VAL A 89 -17.57 4.19 16.15
N GLU A 90 -18.10 3.15 15.49
CA GLU A 90 -19.54 2.91 15.41
C GLU A 90 -20.06 2.68 16.82
N PRO A 91 -20.95 3.56 17.33
CA PRO A 91 -21.50 3.38 18.65
C PRO A 91 -22.30 2.08 18.70
N ASP A 92 -22.22 1.41 19.84
CA ASP A 92 -23.16 0.37 20.25
C ASP A 92 -23.17 -0.98 19.51
N VAL A 93 -22.16 -1.28 18.68
CA VAL A 93 -22.08 -2.55 17.91
C VAL A 93 -22.23 -3.80 18.78
N LEU A 94 -21.82 -3.75 20.05
CA LEU A 94 -21.95 -4.87 21.01
C LEU A 94 -22.70 -4.50 22.30
N THR A 95 -23.45 -3.39 22.34
CA THR A 95 -24.04 -2.89 23.60
C THR A 95 -25.03 -3.89 24.21
N ASN A 96 -25.70 -4.71 23.39
CA ASN A 96 -26.64 -5.72 23.89
C ASN A 96 -25.98 -6.91 24.60
N ILE A 97 -24.65 -7.09 24.46
CA ILE A 97 -23.91 -8.21 25.05
C ILE A 97 -22.75 -7.77 25.95
N ARG A 98 -22.47 -6.46 26.01
CA ARG A 98 -21.41 -5.90 26.86
C ARG A 98 -21.94 -5.57 28.24
N THR A 99 -21.11 -5.81 29.24
CA THR A 99 -21.31 -5.34 30.61
C THR A 99 -21.04 -3.83 30.71
N SER A 100 -21.41 -3.21 31.84
CA SER A 100 -21.25 -1.75 32.04
C SER A 100 -19.80 -1.28 32.07
N ASP A 101 -18.85 -2.19 32.29
CA ASP A 101 -17.39 -2.00 32.21
C ASP A 101 -16.81 -2.29 30.81
N GLY A 102 -17.64 -2.72 29.84
CA GLY A 102 -17.26 -2.90 28.44
C GLY A 102 -16.77 -4.29 28.05
N SER A 103 -16.64 -5.21 29.01
CA SER A 103 -16.29 -6.61 28.78
C SER A 103 -17.51 -7.43 28.32
N VAL A 104 -17.28 -8.68 27.93
CA VAL A 104 -18.34 -9.66 27.62
C VAL A 104 -18.16 -10.87 28.53
N ILE A 105 -19.25 -11.54 28.89
CA ILE A 105 -19.22 -12.75 29.73
C ILE A 105 -19.01 -13.98 28.84
N ASP A 106 -17.98 -14.78 29.14
CA ASP A 106 -17.69 -16.04 28.46
C ASP A 106 -18.60 -17.20 28.93
N ASN A 107 -18.42 -18.37 28.35
CA ASN A 107 -19.21 -19.56 28.67
C ASN A 107 -19.02 -20.06 30.10
N GLU A 108 -17.91 -19.73 30.73
CA GLU A 108 -17.57 -20.07 32.11
C GLU A 108 -18.00 -18.99 33.12
N GLY A 109 -18.63 -17.90 32.66
CA GLY A 109 -19.07 -16.80 33.50
C GLY A 109 -17.97 -15.79 33.85
N ARG A 110 -16.83 -15.82 33.16
CA ARG A 110 -15.69 -14.90 33.35
C ARG A 110 -15.80 -13.72 32.40
N LEU A 111 -15.20 -12.59 32.77
CA LEU A 111 -15.11 -11.42 31.91
C LEU A 111 -13.99 -11.60 30.88
N THR A 112 -14.30 -11.38 29.60
CA THR A 112 -13.35 -11.40 28.49
C THR A 112 -13.44 -10.12 27.67
N ASP A 113 -12.29 -9.64 27.21
CA ASP A 113 -12.21 -8.42 26.42
C ASP A 113 -12.44 -8.69 24.93
N VAL A 114 -13.22 -7.81 24.30
CA VAL A 114 -13.54 -7.90 22.87
C VAL A 114 -12.87 -6.78 22.10
N TYR A 115 -11.98 -7.17 21.20
CA TYR A 115 -11.26 -6.28 20.29
C TYR A 115 -12.03 -6.13 18.99
N LEU A 116 -12.42 -4.89 18.70
CA LEU A 116 -13.06 -4.50 17.46
C LEU A 116 -12.05 -3.83 16.53
N GLY A 117 -12.15 -4.11 15.24
CA GLY A 117 -11.33 -3.44 14.24
C GLY A 117 -11.93 -3.53 12.84
N GLN A 118 -11.48 -2.70 11.93
CA GLN A 118 -11.75 -2.84 10.51
C GLN A 118 -11.02 -4.04 9.90
N ARG A 119 -11.72 -4.77 9.01
CA ARG A 119 -11.11 -5.67 8.02
C ARG A 119 -11.76 -5.47 6.67
N GLY A 120 -10.97 -5.57 5.60
CA GLY A 120 -11.53 -5.44 4.26
C GLY A 120 -10.62 -5.93 3.16
N SER A 121 -11.16 -5.98 1.95
CA SER A 121 -10.41 -6.24 0.74
C SER A 121 -10.95 -5.41 -0.41
N SER A 122 -10.09 -5.10 -1.37
CA SER A 122 -10.52 -4.47 -2.61
C SER A 122 -9.79 -5.05 -3.80
N PHE A 123 -10.43 -5.01 -4.95
CA PHE A 123 -9.86 -5.41 -6.22
C PHE A 123 -10.23 -4.38 -7.28
N PHE A 124 -9.27 -3.99 -8.13
CA PHE A 124 -9.47 -2.99 -9.17
C PHE A 124 -8.78 -3.40 -10.46
N LEU A 125 -9.46 -3.15 -11.58
CA LEU A 125 -8.83 -2.99 -12.89
C LEU A 125 -8.36 -1.54 -12.99
N ILE A 126 -7.09 -1.34 -13.35
CA ILE A 126 -6.45 -0.03 -13.36
C ILE A 126 -5.84 0.29 -14.71
N GLY A 127 -5.98 1.55 -15.11
CA GLY A 127 -5.44 2.12 -16.34
C GLY A 127 -4.94 3.53 -16.09
N GLY A 128 -3.82 3.89 -16.71
CA GLY A 128 -3.18 5.16 -16.44
C GLY A 128 -1.95 5.42 -17.28
N ARG A 129 -1.18 6.40 -16.84
CA ARG A 129 -0.01 6.87 -17.57
C ARG A 129 1.09 7.34 -16.62
N MET A 130 2.32 7.06 -17.02
CA MET A 130 3.51 7.67 -16.43
C MET A 130 3.97 8.82 -17.33
N VAL A 131 4.19 9.97 -16.73
CA VAL A 131 4.76 11.15 -17.38
C VAL A 131 6.21 11.27 -16.94
N ASN A 132 7.11 11.08 -17.90
CA ASN A 132 8.54 11.26 -17.69
C ASN A 132 8.87 12.76 -17.56
N LYS A 133 8.71 13.29 -16.36
CA LYS A 133 9.11 14.64 -15.93
C LYS A 133 9.82 14.52 -14.59
N LEU A 134 10.82 15.36 -14.37
CA LEU A 134 11.69 15.31 -13.18
C LEU A 134 12.22 13.90 -12.91
N ALA A 135 12.67 13.21 -13.96
CA ALA A 135 12.99 11.80 -13.90
C ALA A 135 14.46 11.50 -14.17
N PRO A 136 15.07 10.56 -13.42
CA PRO A 136 16.46 10.13 -13.64
C PRO A 136 16.63 9.27 -14.89
N ASN A 137 15.54 8.79 -15.50
CA ASN A 137 15.54 8.03 -16.75
C ASN A 137 14.16 7.97 -17.41
N LYS A 138 14.09 7.44 -18.63
CA LYS A 138 12.85 7.34 -19.42
C LYS A 138 11.77 6.41 -18.88
N ASN A 139 12.08 5.61 -17.86
CA ASN A 139 11.12 4.70 -17.24
C ASN A 139 10.73 5.13 -15.82
N SER A 140 11.12 6.33 -15.41
CA SER A 140 10.76 6.95 -14.14
C SER A 140 9.95 8.24 -14.39
N GLY A 141 9.27 8.73 -13.37
CA GLY A 141 8.54 10.00 -13.41
C GLY A 141 7.22 9.94 -12.66
N PHE A 142 6.38 10.95 -12.85
CA PHE A 142 5.06 11.00 -12.24
C PHE A 142 4.16 9.88 -12.77
N LEU A 143 3.46 9.22 -11.86
CA LEU A 143 2.56 8.12 -12.14
C LEU A 143 1.14 8.53 -11.77
N PHE A 144 0.22 8.37 -12.71
CA PHE A 144 -1.20 8.61 -12.53
C PHE A 144 -1.96 7.40 -13.03
N TYR A 145 -2.89 6.88 -12.24
CA TYR A 145 -3.83 5.88 -12.74
C TYR A 145 -5.17 6.01 -12.04
N GLY A 146 -6.21 5.58 -12.74
CA GLY A 146 -7.54 5.37 -12.20
C GLY A 146 -7.96 3.92 -12.38
N GLY A 147 -9.02 3.51 -11.69
CA GLY A 147 -9.55 2.17 -11.83
C GLY A 147 -10.97 2.02 -11.33
N ILE A 148 -11.58 0.93 -11.78
CA ILE A 148 -12.90 0.48 -11.37
C ILE A 148 -12.78 -0.90 -10.74
N GLY A 149 -13.64 -1.20 -9.78
CA GLY A 149 -13.50 -2.41 -8.99
C GLY A 149 -14.55 -2.57 -7.92
N MET A 150 -14.18 -3.27 -6.86
CA MET A 150 -15.04 -3.56 -5.73
C MET A 150 -14.31 -3.37 -4.40
N LEU A 151 -15.06 -2.98 -3.38
CA LEU A 151 -14.61 -2.90 -2.00
C LEU A 151 -15.54 -3.75 -1.12
N GLN A 152 -14.94 -4.61 -0.30
CA GLN A 152 -15.61 -5.29 0.79
C GLN A 152 -14.97 -4.91 2.11
N HIS A 153 -15.77 -4.72 3.16
CA HIS A 153 -15.27 -4.46 4.50
C HIS A 153 -16.26 -4.91 5.56
N LYS A 154 -15.75 -5.15 6.78
CA LYS A 154 -16.52 -5.53 7.96
C LYS A 154 -15.81 -5.10 9.24
N ILE A 155 -16.58 -5.13 10.32
CA ILE A 155 -16.09 -5.15 11.68
C ILE A 155 -15.55 -6.55 11.97
N SER A 156 -14.26 -6.61 12.31
CA SER A 156 -13.61 -7.79 12.85
C SER A 156 -13.78 -7.79 14.36
N ILE A 157 -14.44 -8.83 14.86
CA ILE A 157 -14.64 -9.07 16.29
C ILE A 157 -13.66 -10.17 16.70
N LYS A 158 -12.79 -9.89 17.68
CA LYS A 158 -11.81 -10.85 18.22
C LYS A 158 -11.87 -10.86 19.74
N PHE A 159 -11.68 -12.02 20.33
CA PHE A 159 -11.67 -12.28 21.77
C PHE A 159 -10.83 -13.53 22.02
N GLN A 160 -10.45 -13.77 23.28
CA GLN A 160 -9.56 -14.87 23.66
C GLN A 160 -10.31 -16.14 24.07
N ASP A 161 -11.44 -16.00 24.76
CA ASP A 161 -12.22 -17.09 25.34
C ASP A 161 -13.47 -17.43 24.52
N ASP A 162 -14.09 -18.58 24.76
CA ASP A 162 -15.31 -18.96 24.06
C ASP A 162 -16.53 -18.22 24.60
N VAL A 163 -17.19 -17.46 23.74
CA VAL A 163 -18.36 -16.64 24.08
C VAL A 163 -19.56 -17.12 23.27
N ALA A 164 -20.56 -17.73 23.92
CA ALA A 164 -21.75 -18.29 23.27
C ALA A 164 -22.58 -17.25 22.51
N SER A 165 -22.56 -15.98 22.95
CA SER A 165 -23.23 -14.87 22.25
C SER A 165 -22.47 -14.35 21.03
N LEU A 166 -21.23 -14.80 20.83
CA LEU A 166 -20.34 -14.41 19.73
C LEU A 166 -19.79 -15.64 18.99
N THR A 167 -20.62 -16.66 18.74
CA THR A 167 -20.26 -17.72 17.79
C THR A 167 -20.04 -17.15 16.37
N ASP A 168 -19.36 -17.89 15.49
CA ASP A 168 -19.10 -17.43 14.12
C ASP A 168 -20.37 -17.14 13.31
N GLU A 169 -21.49 -17.74 13.67
CA GLU A 169 -22.80 -17.41 13.11
C GLU A 169 -23.36 -16.12 13.69
N LEU A 170 -23.33 -15.96 15.02
CA LEU A 170 -23.88 -14.77 15.69
C LEU A 170 -23.07 -13.49 15.40
N LYS A 171 -21.75 -13.61 15.21
CA LYS A 171 -20.89 -12.49 14.77
C LYS A 171 -21.41 -11.83 13.49
N LYS A 172 -22.10 -12.59 12.62
CA LYS A 172 -22.63 -12.06 11.35
C LYS A 172 -23.71 -11.00 11.57
N GLY A 173 -24.40 -11.01 12.71
CA GLY A 173 -25.38 -9.98 13.05
C GLY A 173 -24.77 -8.66 13.53
N TYR A 174 -23.46 -8.66 13.83
CA TYR A 174 -22.73 -7.51 14.36
C TYR A 174 -21.60 -7.04 13.43
N ASP A 175 -21.12 -7.88 12.50
CA ASP A 175 -19.93 -7.59 11.70
C ASP A 175 -20.14 -6.51 10.62
N ARG A 176 -21.37 -6.06 10.39
CA ARG A 176 -21.75 -5.03 9.40
C ARG A 176 -21.11 -5.28 8.01
N TYR A 177 -20.97 -6.55 7.63
CA TYR A 177 -20.25 -6.92 6.40
C TYR A 177 -20.89 -6.30 5.16
N SER A 178 -20.12 -5.46 4.48
CA SER A 178 -20.56 -4.63 3.37
C SER A 178 -19.74 -4.89 2.11
N LEU A 179 -20.39 -4.90 0.95
CA LEU A 179 -19.77 -5.08 -0.36
C LEU A 179 -20.38 -4.09 -1.37
N GLY A 180 -19.57 -3.62 -2.31
CA GLY A 180 -20.09 -2.94 -3.48
C GLY A 180 -19.03 -2.44 -4.45
N TYR A 181 -19.48 -1.67 -5.44
CA TYR A 181 -18.61 -1.10 -6.47
C TYR A 181 -17.73 0.01 -5.91
N ALA A 182 -16.55 0.13 -6.48
CA ALA A 182 -15.56 1.11 -6.06
C ALA A 182 -14.81 1.69 -7.26
N LEU A 183 -14.49 2.98 -7.15
CA LEU A 183 -13.53 3.68 -7.99
C LEU A 183 -12.26 3.91 -7.20
N ASN A 184 -11.13 3.87 -7.91
CA ASN A 184 -9.83 4.18 -7.33
C ASN A 184 -9.07 5.18 -8.19
N GLY A 185 -8.31 6.05 -7.55
CA GLY A 185 -7.37 6.97 -8.17
C GLY A 185 -6.04 6.96 -7.42
N PHE A 186 -4.95 7.12 -8.16
CA PHE A 186 -3.61 7.24 -7.61
C PHE A 186 -2.83 8.32 -8.34
N VAL A 187 -2.11 9.12 -7.56
CA VAL A 187 -1.14 10.10 -8.04
C VAL A 187 0.14 9.99 -7.24
N GLY A 188 1.27 9.86 -7.92
CA GLY A 188 2.54 9.71 -7.24
C GLY A 188 3.74 9.75 -8.18
N TYR A 189 4.83 9.17 -7.71
CA TYR A 189 6.08 9.07 -8.44
C TYR A 189 6.53 7.62 -8.54
N LEU A 190 6.99 7.24 -9.73
CA LEU A 190 7.52 5.93 -10.06
C LEU A 190 9.01 6.06 -10.34
N TYR A 191 9.83 5.37 -9.56
CA TYR A 191 11.27 5.31 -9.74
C TYR A 191 11.70 3.92 -10.19
N MET A 192 12.44 3.86 -11.29
CA MET A 192 13.02 2.64 -11.82
C MET A 192 14.52 2.79 -11.97
N SER A 193 15.31 2.05 -11.19
CA SER A 193 16.76 2.08 -11.32
C SER A 193 17.24 1.53 -12.67
N LYS A 194 18.32 2.09 -13.22
CA LYS A 194 19.01 1.52 -14.39
C LYS A 194 19.56 0.11 -14.09
N ASN A 195 20.03 -0.12 -12.86
CA ASN A 195 20.64 -1.38 -12.42
C ASN A 195 19.62 -2.41 -11.89
N ARG A 196 18.32 -2.08 -11.92
CA ARG A 196 17.18 -2.92 -11.53
C ARG A 196 17.06 -3.38 -10.08
N LEU A 197 18.09 -3.18 -9.26
CA LEU A 197 18.08 -3.60 -7.85
C LEU A 197 17.01 -2.87 -7.02
N LEU A 198 16.78 -1.58 -7.30
CA LEU A 198 15.86 -0.75 -6.52
C LEU A 198 14.83 -0.10 -7.46
N ASN A 199 13.58 -0.54 -7.39
CA ASN A 199 12.46 0.06 -8.11
C ASN A 199 11.31 0.23 -7.13
N PHE A 200 10.75 1.42 -7.07
CA PHE A 200 9.73 1.76 -6.09
C PHE A 200 8.76 2.79 -6.65
N PHE A 201 7.61 2.93 -5.99
CA PHE A 201 6.68 4.02 -6.23
C PHE A 201 6.13 4.53 -4.90
N GLY A 202 5.69 5.77 -4.89
CA GLY A 202 5.09 6.40 -3.72
C GLY A 202 4.15 7.52 -4.13
N GLY A 203 3.05 7.69 -3.41
CA GLY A 203 2.07 8.72 -3.73
C GLY A 203 0.81 8.66 -2.89
N PHE A 204 -0.20 9.38 -3.34
CA PHE A 204 -1.52 9.43 -2.76
C PHE A 204 -2.46 8.45 -3.47
N ASP A 205 -3.19 7.66 -2.69
CA ASP A 205 -4.18 6.68 -3.15
C ASP A 205 -5.55 7.08 -2.60
N TYR A 206 -6.57 7.09 -3.46
CA TYR A 206 -7.94 7.49 -3.15
C TYR A 206 -8.91 6.43 -3.64
N THR A 207 -9.84 6.02 -2.80
CA THR A 207 -10.89 5.06 -3.11
C THR A 207 -12.24 5.61 -2.70
N HIS A 208 -13.19 5.58 -3.63
CA HIS A 208 -14.59 5.94 -3.40
C HIS A 208 -15.43 4.70 -3.71
N ALA A 209 -16.18 4.21 -2.73
CA ALA A 209 -17.00 3.01 -2.87
C ALA A 209 -18.44 3.24 -2.43
N TRP A 210 -19.37 2.59 -3.12
CA TRP A 210 -20.77 2.52 -2.75
C TRP A 210 -21.07 1.09 -2.33
N THR A 211 -21.24 0.86 -1.03
CA THR A 211 -21.38 -0.50 -0.47
C THR A 211 -22.73 -0.66 0.21
N LYS A 212 -23.30 -1.86 0.13
CA LYS A 212 -24.47 -2.26 0.90
C LYS A 212 -24.12 -3.39 1.86
N SER A 213 -24.81 -3.46 2.99
CA SER A 213 -24.71 -4.59 3.91
C SER A 213 -25.20 -5.87 3.23
N LEU A 214 -24.43 -6.94 3.37
CA LEU A 214 -24.81 -8.28 2.95
C LEU A 214 -25.51 -9.06 4.07
N ARG A 215 -25.55 -8.51 5.29
CA ARG A 215 -26.17 -9.15 6.47
C ARG A 215 -27.68 -8.94 6.54
N LYS A 216 -28.20 -7.92 5.86
CA LYS A 216 -29.62 -7.52 5.77
C LYS A 216 -30.30 -7.18 7.10
N TYR A 217 -29.82 -7.67 8.23
CA TYR A 217 -30.38 -7.44 9.56
C TYR A 217 -29.26 -7.31 10.61
N ASN A 218 -29.39 -6.33 11.48
CA ASN A 218 -28.42 -6.02 12.54
C ASN A 218 -29.01 -6.39 13.90
N TYR A 219 -28.27 -7.15 14.71
CA TYR A 219 -28.78 -7.67 15.99
C TYR A 219 -28.77 -6.63 17.10
N ASP A 220 -27.87 -5.66 17.02
CA ASP A 220 -27.77 -4.57 17.98
C ASP A 220 -28.96 -3.60 17.86
N THR A 221 -29.29 -3.15 16.65
CA THR A 221 -30.42 -2.21 16.42
C THR A 221 -31.76 -2.91 16.21
N GLN A 222 -31.77 -4.21 15.97
CA GLN A 222 -32.95 -4.99 15.58
C GLN A 222 -33.62 -4.50 14.28
N GLU A 223 -32.84 -3.87 13.40
CA GLU A 223 -33.32 -3.28 12.15
C GLU A 223 -32.72 -3.93 10.91
N THR A 224 -33.44 -3.82 9.79
CA THR A 224 -32.92 -4.24 8.48
C THR A 224 -31.97 -3.20 7.89
N ASP A 225 -30.74 -3.60 7.57
CA ASP A 225 -29.77 -2.74 6.90
C ASP A 225 -29.86 -2.88 5.38
N THR A 226 -30.53 -1.91 4.76
CA THR A 226 -30.66 -1.80 3.29
C THR A 226 -29.99 -0.54 2.74
N LYS A 227 -29.33 0.25 3.61
CA LYS A 227 -28.76 1.55 3.26
C LYS A 227 -27.59 1.38 2.30
N LEU A 228 -27.55 2.23 1.27
CA LEU A 228 -26.34 2.40 0.46
C LEU A 228 -25.40 3.37 1.17
N ASN A 229 -24.22 2.88 1.55
CA ASN A 229 -23.21 3.69 2.22
C ASN A 229 -22.15 4.16 1.22
N THR A 230 -21.83 5.45 1.29
CA THR A 230 -20.75 6.07 0.53
C THR A 230 -19.50 6.05 1.38
N ASN A 231 -18.54 5.21 1.01
CA ASN A 231 -17.32 4.97 1.76
C ASN A 231 -16.12 5.55 1.03
N ILE A 232 -15.36 6.38 1.72
CA ILE A 232 -14.16 6.99 1.18
C ILE A 232 -12.96 6.54 2.00
N LEU A 233 -11.90 6.10 1.32
CA LEU A 233 -10.60 5.79 1.89
C LEU A 233 -9.54 6.56 1.10
N TYR A 234 -8.70 7.32 1.78
CA TYR A 234 -7.64 8.08 1.13
C TYR A 234 -6.36 8.03 1.96
N GLY A 235 -5.19 8.08 1.33
CA GLY A 235 -3.97 7.86 2.09
C GLY A 235 -2.69 7.91 1.28
N VAL A 236 -1.58 7.68 1.98
CA VAL A 236 -0.26 7.57 1.37
C VAL A 236 0.05 6.11 1.12
N ARG A 237 0.44 5.78 -0.11
CA ARG A 237 0.83 4.44 -0.54
C ARG A 237 2.27 4.46 -1.06
N VAL A 238 3.07 3.52 -0.58
CA VAL A 238 4.42 3.25 -1.05
C VAL A 238 4.55 1.78 -1.45
N GLY A 239 5.39 1.48 -2.42
CA GLY A 239 5.58 0.09 -2.83
C GLY A 239 6.86 -0.18 -3.57
N TRP A 240 7.24 -1.45 -3.53
CA TRP A 240 8.37 -2.01 -4.24
C TRP A 240 7.91 -2.64 -5.55
N ILE A 241 8.76 -2.57 -6.57
CA ILE A 241 8.48 -3.04 -7.92
C ILE A 241 9.49 -4.10 -8.35
N LEU A 242 8.98 -5.28 -8.69
CA LEU A 242 9.71 -6.33 -9.36
C LEU A 242 9.41 -6.26 -10.86
N ARG A 243 10.43 -5.96 -11.66
CA ARG A 243 10.32 -5.86 -13.12
C ARG A 243 10.65 -7.20 -13.78
N LEU A 244 9.84 -7.61 -14.75
CA LEU A 244 9.95 -8.91 -15.43
C LEU A 244 10.59 -8.86 -16.82
N ASN A 245 11.12 -7.71 -17.24
CA ASN A 245 11.74 -7.57 -18.56
C ASN A 245 13.13 -8.23 -18.61
N LYS A 246 13.54 -8.77 -19.78
CA LYS A 246 14.88 -9.40 -19.96
C LYS A 246 16.02 -8.42 -19.65
N ARG A 247 17.09 -8.90 -19.01
CA ARG A 247 18.33 -8.13 -18.75
C ARG A 247 18.92 -7.75 -20.11
N GLN A 248 19.21 -6.47 -20.34
CA GLN A 248 19.96 -6.11 -21.54
C GLN A 248 21.41 -6.56 -21.32
N SER A 249 21.93 -7.32 -22.27
CA SER A 249 23.34 -7.66 -22.31
C SER A 249 24.15 -6.37 -22.28
N GLN A 250 25.14 -6.29 -21.40
CA GLN A 250 26.21 -5.33 -21.63
C GLN A 250 26.97 -5.88 -22.82
N GLU A 251 26.83 -5.25 -23.99
CA GLU A 251 27.68 -5.57 -25.14
C GLU A 251 29.12 -5.21 -24.74
N TYR A 252 29.83 -6.22 -24.21
CA TYR A 252 31.26 -6.20 -24.07
C TYR A 252 31.83 -6.32 -25.48
N TYR A 253 32.10 -5.18 -26.11
CA TYR A 253 32.99 -5.15 -27.25
C TYR A 253 34.41 -5.34 -26.70
N TYR A 254 35.01 -6.50 -26.96
CA TYR A 254 36.45 -6.67 -26.85
C TYR A 254 37.06 -5.95 -28.07
N TYR A 255 37.83 -4.89 -27.82
CA TYR A 255 38.74 -4.29 -28.80
C TYR A 255 40.10 -4.97 -28.69
#